data_AF-A0A3C0CY70-F1
#
_entry.id   AF-A0A3C0CY70-F1
#
_cell.length_a   1.000
_cell.length_b   1.000
_cell.length_c   1.000
_cell.angle_alpha   90.00
_cell.angle_beta   90.00
_cell.angle_gamma   90.00
#
_symmetry.space_group_name_H-M   'P 1'
#
loop_
_entity.id
_entity.type
_entity.pdbx_description
1 polymer ?
#
loop_
_entity_poly.entity_id
_entity_poly.type
_entity_poly.pdbx_seq_one_letter_code
_entity_poly.pdbx_strand_id
1 'polypeptide(L)'
;PREIQLFLLRPGPRDSFDLNDFFDRVSLREGVDLPRAVFHAKAVMSVLMEAVSPGEWADMRDQLPQSFNELFNWEDEGWQRKAA
;
A
#
# COMPACT_ATOMS: atom_id res chain seq x y z
N PRO A 1 -4.46 7.73 20.85
CA PRO A 1 -5.83 8.32 20.84
C PRO A 1 -6.89 7.23 21.13
N ARG A 2 -7.94 7.53 21.90
CA ARG A 2 -9.00 6.55 22.26
C ARG A 2 -9.88 6.17 21.06
N GLU A 3 -9.93 7.06 20.08
CA GLU A 3 -10.69 6.97 18.84
C GLU A 3 -10.20 5.81 17.97
N ILE A 4 -8.89 5.53 17.97
CA ILE A 4 -8.29 4.42 17.20
C ILE A 4 -8.39 3.08 17.94
N GLN A 5 -8.47 3.11 19.29
CA GLN A 5 -8.53 1.88 20.10
C GLN A 5 -9.74 1.01 19.75
N LEU A 6 -10.87 1.62 19.38
CA LEU A 6 -12.09 0.88 19.03
C LEU A 6 -11.93 0.03 17.76
N PHE A 7 -11.12 0.50 16.81
CA PHE A 7 -10.81 -0.22 15.56
C PHE A 7 -9.70 -1.27 15.74
N LEU A 8 -8.86 -1.14 16.77
CA LEU A 8 -7.84 -2.14 17.12
C LEU A 8 -8.43 -3.32 17.92
N LEU A 9 -9.44 -3.06 18.76
CA LEU A 9 -10.05 -4.06 19.65
C LEU A 9 -11.16 -4.89 18.99
N ARG A 10 -11.70 -4.42 17.86
CA ARG A 10 -12.67 -5.16 17.03
C ARG A 10 -12.18 -5.18 15.59
N PRO A 11 -11.15 -5.99 15.28
CA PRO A 11 -10.83 -6.23 13.88
C PRO A 11 -12.09 -6.76 13.20
N GLY A 12 -12.50 -6.12 12.11
CA GLY A 12 -13.50 -6.69 11.21
C GLY A 12 -13.02 -8.04 10.67
N PRO A 13 -13.83 -8.71 9.83
CA PRO A 13 -13.37 -9.89 9.11
C PRO A 13 -11.99 -9.60 8.49
N ARG A 14 -10.98 -10.37 8.90
CA ARG A 14 -9.68 -10.34 8.25
C ARG A 14 -9.82 -11.14 6.96
N ASP A 15 -10.30 -10.46 5.93
CA ASP A 15 -10.16 -10.95 4.57
C ASP A 15 -8.65 -10.96 4.27
N SER A 16 -8.05 -12.14 4.19
CA SER A 16 -6.78 -12.28 3.49
C SER A 16 -7.07 -12.15 2.01
N PHE A 17 -6.41 -11.22 1.35
CA PHE A 17 -6.52 -11.02 -0.09
C PHE A 17 -5.11 -10.88 -0.68
N ASP A 18 -4.95 -11.22 -1.95
CA ASP A 18 -3.65 -11.13 -2.61
C ASP A 18 -3.38 -9.70 -3.14
N LEU A 19 -2.23 -9.51 -3.80
CA LEU A 19 -1.87 -8.19 -4.31
C LEU A 19 -2.83 -7.68 -5.41
N ASN A 20 -3.39 -8.57 -6.23
CA ASN A 20 -4.33 -8.16 -7.28
C ASN A 20 -5.65 -7.73 -6.67
N ASP A 21 -6.18 -8.52 -5.73
CA ASP A 21 -7.37 -8.17 -4.97
C ASP A 21 -7.20 -6.85 -4.20
N PHE A 22 -5.98 -6.59 -3.69
CA PHE A 22 -5.66 -5.31 -3.07
C PHE A 22 -5.87 -4.15 -4.06
N PHE A 23 -5.29 -4.24 -5.26
CA PHE A 23 -5.43 -3.20 -6.28
C PHE A 23 -6.88 -3.05 -6.78
N ASP A 24 -7.61 -4.15 -6.95
CA ASP A 24 -9.04 -4.11 -7.30
C ASP A 24 -9.86 -3.41 -6.22
N ARG A 25 -9.56 -3.66 -4.94
CA ARG A 25 -10.21 -2.97 -3.82
C ARG A 25 -9.85 -1.49 -3.76
N VAL A 26 -8.61 -1.11 -4.08
CA VAL A 26 -8.20 0.31 -4.18
C VAL A 26 -8.96 0.98 -5.32
N SER A 27 -8.96 0.38 -6.50
CA SER A 27 -9.70 0.82 -7.69
C SER A 27 -11.18 1.06 -7.39
N LEU A 28 -11.84 0.08 -6.75
CA LEU A 28 -13.25 0.20 -6.37
C LEU A 28 -13.50 1.33 -5.36
N ARG A 29 -12.59 1.53 -4.40
CA ARG A 29 -12.74 2.58 -3.36
C ARG A 29 -12.46 3.98 -3.90
N GLU A 30 -11.51 4.12 -4.82
CA GLU A 30 -11.20 5.40 -5.48
C GLU A 30 -12.17 5.73 -6.61
N GLY A 31 -12.79 4.72 -7.24
CA GLY A 31 -13.60 4.91 -8.44
C GLY A 31 -12.77 5.22 -9.69
N VAL A 32 -11.55 4.70 -9.77
CA VAL A 32 -10.62 4.85 -10.93
C VAL A 32 -10.37 3.50 -11.60
N ASP A 33 -9.70 3.51 -12.76
CA ASP A 33 -9.27 2.30 -13.44
C ASP A 33 -8.07 1.63 -12.75
N LEU A 34 -7.94 0.32 -12.92
CA LEU A 34 -6.92 -0.49 -12.25
C LEU A 34 -5.48 0.05 -12.43
N PRO A 35 -5.02 0.44 -13.64
CA PRO A 35 -3.67 1.01 -13.78
C PRO A 35 -3.45 2.28 -12.94
N ARG A 36 -4.44 3.16 -12.85
CA ARG A 36 -4.36 4.35 -12.00
C ARG A 36 -4.36 4.00 -10.52
N ALA A 37 -5.19 3.04 -10.09
CA ALA A 37 -5.22 2.57 -8.72
C ALA A 37 -3.88 1.97 -8.28
N VAL A 38 -3.24 1.17 -9.15
CA VAL A 38 -1.89 0.62 -8.93
C VAL A 38 -0.89 1.76 -8.76
N PHE A 39 -0.91 2.75 -9.66
CA PHE A 39 -0.03 3.91 -9.58
C PHE A 39 -0.23 4.70 -8.27
N HIS A 40 -1.47 5.01 -7.89
CA HIS A 40 -1.76 5.73 -6.64
C HIS A 40 -1.32 4.94 -5.41
N ALA A 41 -1.56 3.63 -5.38
CA ALA A 41 -1.14 2.78 -4.27
C ALA A 41 0.39 2.79 -4.10
N LYS A 42 1.15 2.67 -5.20
CA LYS A 42 2.61 2.79 -5.19
C LYS A 42 3.07 4.19 -4.75
N ALA A 43 2.40 5.25 -5.22
CA ALA A 43 2.66 6.64 -4.83
C ALA A 43 2.50 6.89 -3.32
N VAL A 44 1.45 6.34 -2.70
CA VAL A 44 1.29 6.43 -1.25
C VAL A 44 2.43 5.70 -0.53
N MET A 45 2.84 4.53 -1.02
CA MET A 45 3.91 3.75 -0.40
C MET A 45 5.29 4.41 -0.48
N SER A 46 5.60 5.18 -1.53
CA SER A 46 6.85 5.97 -1.55
C SER A 46 6.85 7.07 -0.50
N VAL A 47 5.73 7.76 -0.33
CA VAL A 47 5.61 8.81 0.69
C VAL A 47 5.75 8.20 2.08
N LEU A 48 5.17 7.02 2.32
CA LEU A 48 5.34 6.32 3.59
C LEU A 48 6.80 5.93 3.84
N MET A 49 7.54 5.46 2.83
CA MET A 49 8.97 5.13 2.95
C MET A 49 9.81 6.33 3.42
N GLU A 50 9.46 7.56 3.01
CA GLU A 50 10.14 8.79 3.42
C GLU A 50 9.63 9.33 4.76
N ALA A 51 8.37 9.08 5.10
CA ALA A 51 7.71 9.67 6.26
C ALA A 51 7.90 8.90 7.57
N VAL A 52 8.18 7.59 7.50
CA VAL A 52 8.35 6.73 8.70
C VAL A 52 9.82 6.40 8.95
N SER A 53 10.11 5.92 10.16
CA SER A 53 11.47 5.45 10.46
C SER A 53 11.81 4.17 9.68
N PRO A 54 13.10 3.90 9.41
CA PRO A 54 13.50 2.67 8.71
C PRO A 54 13.06 1.38 9.42
N GLY A 55 13.00 1.39 10.77
CA GLY A 55 12.52 0.26 11.55
C GLY A 55 11.02 0.00 11.36
N GLU A 56 10.21 1.05 11.44
CA GLU A 56 8.76 0.95 11.20
C GLU A 56 8.44 0.51 9.76
N TRP A 57 9.23 0.97 8.78
CA TRP A 57 9.12 0.52 7.40
C TRP A 57 9.41 -0.98 7.25
N ALA A 58 10.47 -1.47 7.89
CA ALA A 58 10.81 -2.89 7.90
C ALA A 58 9.70 -3.73 8.57
N ASP A 59 9.23 -3.32 9.74
CA ASP A 59 8.17 -3.99 10.48
C ASP A 59 6.86 -4.07 9.66
N MET A 60 6.53 -3.02 8.90
CA MET A 60 5.37 -3.00 8.02
C MET A 60 5.52 -4.04 6.89
N ARG A 61 6.69 -4.09 6.24
CA ARG A 61 6.96 -5.02 5.15
C ARG A 61 6.91 -6.48 5.63
N ASP A 62 7.41 -6.75 6.83
CA ASP A 62 7.43 -8.10 7.41
C ASP A 62 6.04 -8.62 7.77
N GLN A 63 5.03 -7.75 7.89
CA GLN A 63 3.63 -8.14 8.10
C GLN A 63 2.91 -8.58 6.81
N LEU A 64 3.52 -8.35 5.63
CA LEU A 64 2.89 -8.64 4.34
C LEU A 64 3.54 -9.84 3.66
N PRO A 65 2.76 -10.65 2.90
CA PRO A 65 3.32 -11.72 2.08
C PRO A 65 4.32 -11.17 1.06
N GLN A 66 5.32 -11.98 0.68
CA GLN A 66 6.34 -11.59 -0.31
C GLN A 66 5.78 -11.15 -1.67
N SER A 67 4.57 -11.61 -2.04
CA SER A 67 3.89 -11.16 -3.26
C SER A 67 3.62 -9.64 -3.27
N PHE A 68 3.55 -8.99 -2.12
CA PHE A 68 3.39 -7.53 -2.01
C PHE A 68 4.66 -6.74 -2.31
N ASN A 69 5.81 -7.39 -2.54
CA ASN A 69 7.05 -6.66 -2.86
C ASN A 69 6.91 -5.77 -4.11
N GLU A 70 6.06 -6.14 -5.06
CA GLU A 70 5.77 -5.33 -6.25
C GLU A 70 5.11 -3.98 -5.91
N LEU A 71 4.35 -3.91 -4.80
CA LEU A 71 3.76 -2.66 -4.31
C LEU A 71 4.83 -1.63 -3.89
N PHE A 72 6.00 -2.10 -3.46
CA PHE A 72 7.11 -1.26 -3.04
C PHE A 72 8.11 -0.98 -4.15
N ASN A 73 8.01 -1.70 -5.27
CA ASN A 73 8.90 -1.51 -6.40
C ASN A 73 8.27 -0.56 -7.43
N TRP A 74 9.03 0.47 -7.78
CA TRP A 74 8.70 1.46 -8.80
C TRP A 74 9.29 1.12 -10.17
N GLU A 75 10.06 0.04 -10.29
CA GLU A 75 10.90 -0.24 -11.46
C GLU A 75 10.16 -0.54 -12.77
N ASP A 76 8.83 -0.67 -12.79
CA ASP A 76 8.12 -1.03 -14.02
C ASP A 76 7.59 0.13 -14.87
N GLU A 77 7.52 1.38 -14.38
CA GLU A 77 6.89 2.44 -15.18
C GLU A 77 7.58 3.79 -15.06
N GLY A 78 8.58 4.02 -15.93
CA GLY A 78 8.79 5.24 -16.75
C GLY A 78 8.80 6.65 -16.12
N TRP A 79 8.53 6.83 -14.83
CA TRP A 79 8.23 8.13 -14.21
C TRP A 79 9.48 8.78 -13.58
N GLN A 80 10.46 7.97 -13.16
CA GLN A 80 11.76 8.43 -12.65
C GLN A 80 12.56 9.29 -13.65
N ARG A 81 12.18 9.32 -14.94
CA ARG A 81 12.84 10.14 -15.97
C ARG A 81 12.28 11.57 -16.09
N LYS A 82 11.25 11.95 -15.33
CA LYS A 82 10.65 13.30 -15.40
C LYS A 82 10.85 14.17 -14.15
N ALA A 83 11.59 13.69 -13.15
CA ALA A 83 11.83 14.41 -11.90
C ALA A 83 13.28 14.89 -11.71
N ALA A 84 14.10 14.92 -12.76
CA ALA A 84 15.47 15.42 -12.75
C ALA A 84 15.70 16.52 -13.79
#